data_AF-A0A2D2DPS8-F1
#
_entry.id   AF-A0A2D2DPS8-F1
#
_cell.length_a   1.000
_cell.length_b   1.000
_cell.length_c   1.000
_cell.angle_alpha   90.00
_cell.angle_beta   90.00
_cell.angle_gamma   90.00
#
_symmetry.space_group_name_H-M   'P 1'
#
loop_
_entity.id
_entity.type
_entity.pdbx_description
1 polymer ?
#
loop_
_entity_poly.entity_id
_entity_poly.type
_entity_poly.pdbx_seq_one_letter_code
_entity_poly.pdbx_strand_id
1 'polypeptide(L)' 'MSDLSQAVFLAPQTITLTDAERQPCEVWTRVMGYHRPVSSFNTGKKGEFHERTWFTERAVAARS' A
#
# COMPACT_ATOMS: atom_id res chain seq x y z
N MET A 1 3.41 9.75 -46.53
CA MET A 1 2.31 9.81 -45.55
C MET A 1 2.33 8.48 -44.80
N SER A 2 3.10 8.43 -43.72
CA SER A 2 3.21 7.22 -42.91
C SER A 2 2.12 7.27 -41.86
N ASP A 3 1.23 6.28 -41.93
CA ASP A 3 0.07 6.10 -41.07
C ASP A 3 0.50 5.90 -39.60
N LEU A 4 0.07 6.82 -38.73
CA LEU A 4 0.31 6.83 -37.28
C LEU A 4 -0.85 6.17 -36.50
N SER A 5 -1.72 5.39 -37.15
CA SER A 5 -3.04 5.04 -36.61
C SER A 5 -3.13 3.82 -35.66
N GLN A 6 -2.03 3.25 -35.17
CA GLN A 6 -2.13 2.20 -34.13
C GLN A 6 -1.46 2.61 -32.83
N ALA A 7 -2.23 3.33 -32.01
CA ALA A 7 -2.02 3.32 -30.57
C ALA A 7 -2.43 1.93 -30.05
N VAL A 8 -1.49 0.99 -30.07
CA VAL A 8 -1.63 -0.30 -29.40
C VAL A 8 -1.73 -0.01 -27.91
N PHE A 9 -2.95 -0.12 -27.36
CA PHE A 9 -3.14 -0.09 -25.92
C PHE A 9 -2.47 -1.35 -25.35
N LEU A 10 -1.22 -1.20 -24.90
CA LEU A 10 -0.48 -2.27 -24.27
C LEU A 10 -1.24 -2.66 -23.00
N ALA A 11 -1.67 -3.92 -22.93
CA ALA A 11 -2.17 -4.49 -21.69
C ALA A 11 -1.12 -4.23 -20.59
N PRO A 12 -1.54 -3.86 -19.36
CA PRO A 12 -0.60 -3.58 -18.30
C PRO A 12 0.22 -4.84 -18.01
N GLN A 13 1.48 -4.83 -18.42
CA GLN A 13 2.43 -5.88 -18.11
C GLN A 13 2.68 -5.83 -16.61
N THR A 14 2.40 -6.93 -15.90
CA THR A 14 2.64 -7.00 -14.46
C THR A 14 4.13 -7.17 -14.22
N ILE A 15 4.77 -6.17 -13.62
CA ILE A 15 6.19 -6.22 -13.25
C ILE A 15 6.33 -7.02 -11.95
N THR A 16 6.91 -8.22 -12.05
CA THR A 16 7.22 -9.06 -10.88
C THR A 16 8.72 -8.96 -10.57
N LEU A 17 9.07 -8.30 -9.46
CA LEU A 17 10.45 -8.20 -8.98
C LEU A 17 10.79 -9.35 -8.02
N THR A 18 11.99 -9.91 -8.17
CA THR A 18 12.61 -10.80 -7.18
C THR A 18 12.95 -10.04 -5.90
N ASP A 19 13.22 -10.75 -4.80
CA ASP A 19 13.57 -10.11 -3.52
C ASP A 19 14.88 -9.32 -3.61
N ALA A 20 15.86 -9.82 -4.37
CA ALA A 20 17.16 -9.18 -4.57
C ALA A 20 17.08 -7.87 -5.37
N GLU A 21 16.06 -7.71 -6.22
CA GLU A 21 15.83 -6.49 -7.00
C GLU A 21 15.05 -5.42 -6.21
N ARG A 22 14.53 -5.76 -5.03
CA ARG A 22 13.75 -4.83 -4.20
C ARG A 22 14.67 -4.00 -3.30
N GLN A 23 14.30 -2.74 -3.13
CA GLN A 23 14.89 -1.86 -2.12
C GLN A 23 14.04 -1.91 -0.85
N PRO A 24 14.63 -2.23 0.33
CA PRO A 24 13.92 -2.09 1.61
C PRO A 24 13.39 -0.68 1.81
N CYS A 25 12.14 -0.57 2.24
CA CYS A 25 11.49 0.70 2.56
C CYS A 25 11.06 0.73 4.03
N GLU A 26 11.16 1.91 4.65
CA GLU A 26 10.64 2.10 5.99
C GLU A 26 9.16 2.50 5.92
N VAL A 27 8.32 1.80 6.69
CA VAL A 27 6.89 2.09 6.79
C VAL A 27 6.65 3.06 7.94
N TRP A 28 5.97 4.17 7.67
CA TRP A 28 5.63 5.19 8.64
C TRP A 28 4.11 5.25 8.85
N THR A 29 3.69 5.45 10.10
CA THR A 29 2.26 5.54 10.45
C THR A 29 2.02 6.63 11.48
N ARG A 30 0.76 7.04 11.63
CA ARG A 30 0.36 8.05 12.60
C ARG A 30 0.17 7.44 13.99
N VAL A 31 0.84 8.03 14.97
CA VAL A 31 0.69 7.75 16.40
C VAL A 31 0.31 9.05 17.08
N MET A 32 -0.91 9.12 17.64
CA MET A 32 -1.39 10.29 18.39
C MET A 32 -1.17 11.65 17.69
N GLY A 33 -1.21 11.69 16.36
CA GLY A 33 -1.11 12.92 15.56
C GLY A 33 0.20 13.12 14.79
N TYR A 34 1.30 12.45 15.15
CA TYR A 34 2.59 12.57 14.44
C TYR A 34 2.97 11.27 13.72
N HIS A 35 3.88 11.37 12.73
CA HIS A 35 4.40 10.21 12.01
C HIS A 35 5.56 9.57 12.78
N ARG A 36 5.50 8.25 12.93
CA ARG A 36 6.54 7.44 13.55
C ARG A 36 6.82 6.20 12.68
N PRO A 37 8.08 5.78 12.52
CA PRO A 37 8.39 4.57 11.79
C PRO A 37 7.90 3.35 12.57
N VAL A 38 7.29 2.39 11.86
CA VAL A 38 6.76 1.14 12.43
C VAL A 38 7.89 0.29 13.01
N SER A 39 9.09 0.36 12.42
CA SER A 39 10.32 -0.28 12.90
C SER A 39 10.66 0.08 14.36
N SER A 40 10.29 1.28 14.81
CA SER A 40 10.55 1.79 16.16
C SER A 40 9.59 1.25 17.23
N PHE A 41 8.56 0.48 16.86
CA PHE A 41 7.52 0.08 17.83
C PHE A 41 8.03 -0.94 18.84
N ASN A 42 7.68 -0.72 20.12
CA ASN A 42 7.85 -1.73 21.17
C ASN A 42 6.72 -2.77 21.12
N THR A 43 6.82 -3.84 21.90
CA THR A 43 5.83 -4.94 21.91
C THR A 43 4.41 -4.47 22.17
N GLY A 44 4.21 -3.56 23.13
CA GLY A 44 2.88 -3.01 23.44
C GLY A 44 2.28 -2.23 22.28
N LYS A 45 3.07 -1.38 21.61
CA LYS A 45 2.60 -0.62 20.44
C LYS A 45 2.38 -1.50 19.21
N LYS A 46 3.13 -2.60 19.05
CA LYS A 46 2.84 -3.60 18.01
C LYS A 46 1.48 -4.26 18.24
N GLY A 47 1.16 -4.61 19.49
CA GLY A 47 -0.15 -5.14 19.88
C GLY A 47 -1.29 -4.17 19.54
N GLU A 48 -1.20 -2.93 20.06
CA GLU A 48 -2.18 -1.88 19.77
C GLU A 48 -2.35 -1.65 18.26
N PHE A 49 -1.25 -1.67 17.49
CA PHE A 49 -1.31 -1.46 16.04
C PHE A 49 -2.06 -2.58 15.31
N HIS A 50 -1.88 -3.85 15.70
CA HIS A 50 -2.59 -4.98 15.10
C HIS A 50 -4.09 -5.01 15.42
N GLU A 51 -4.51 -4.41 16.53
CA GLU A 51 -5.92 -4.30 16.91
C GLU A 51 -6.66 -3.15 16.18
N ARG A 52 -5.94 -2.30 15.44
CA ARG A 52 -6.56 -1.20 14.69
C ARG A 52 -7.42 -1.73 13.55
N THR A 53 -8.67 -1.27 13.50
CA THR A 53 -9.58 -1.56 12.39
C THR A 53 -9.47 -0.49 11.31
N TRP A 54 -9.42 -0.93 10.06
CA TRP A 54 -9.36 -0.03 8.90
C TRP A 54 -10.76 0.25 8.37
N PHE A 55 -10.94 1.46 7.86
CA PHE A 55 -12.13 1.77 7.09
C PHE A 55 -12.20 0.87 5.86
N THR A 56 -13.37 0.35 5.56
CA THR A 56 -13.65 -0.41 4.34
C THR A 56 -15.01 0.03 3.79
N GLU A 57 -15.04 0.55 2.57
CA GLU A 57 -16.27 1.07 1.93
C GLU A 57 -17.41 0.05 1.92
N ARG A 58 -17.11 -1.21 1.58
CA ARG A 58 -18.08 -2.32 1.59
C ARG A 58 -18.74 -2.54 2.96
N ALA A 59 -17.99 -2.35 4.04
CA ALA A 59 -18.50 -2.54 5.40
C ALA A 59 -19.53 -1.46 5.79
N VAL A 60 -19.47 -0.28 5.17
CA VAL A 60 -20.46 0.79 5.35
C VAL A 60 -21.67 0.57 4.44
N ALA A 61 -21.46 0.20 3.18
CA ALA A 61 -22.55 -0.04 2.23
C ALA A 61 -23.51 -1.17 2.67
N ALA A 62 -23.00 -2.24 3.29
CA ALA A 62 -23.80 -3.36 3.78
C ALA A 62 -24.64 -3.05 5.05
N ARG A 63 -24.44 -1.87 5.66
CA ARG A 63 -25.20 -1.40 6.84
C ARG A 63 -26.31 -0.39 6.49
N SER A 64 -26.58 -0.20 5.20
CA SER A 64 -27.62 0.70 4.66
C SER A 64 -28.85 -0.11 4.27
#